data_AF-A0A948RFZ4-F1
#
_entry.id   AF-A0A948RFZ4-F1
#
_cell.length_a   1.000
_cell.length_b   1.000
_cell.length_c   1.000
_cell.angle_alpha   90.00
_cell.angle_beta   90.00
_cell.angle_gamma   90.00
#
_symmetry.space_group_name_H-M   'P 1'
#
loop_
_entity.id
_entity.type
_entity.pdbx_description
1 polymer ?
#
loop_
_entity_poly.entity_id
_entity_poly.type
_entity_poly.pdbx_seq_one_letter_code
_entity_poly.pdbx_strand_id
1 'polypeptide(L)'
;MFEFSLSDWNKFLFNYPDAHLLQSGEWGELKSAFGWEAVRIVAGEVGAQILFRRLPLGFTLAYMPKGPVFSYQSSVISDQFWAEVDEVCRARRAIFLKIELDKWDDSPLL
;
A
#
# COMPACT_ATOMS: atom_id res chain seq x y z
N MET A 1 13.08 -1.61 9.76
CA MET A 1 12.59 -0.87 8.59
C MET A 1 12.42 -1.89 7.48
N PHE A 2 11.22 -2.46 7.36
CA PHE A 2 10.93 -3.59 6.47
C PHE A 2 10.34 -3.08 5.16
N GLU A 3 11.07 -2.19 4.49
CA GLU A 3 10.71 -1.77 3.14
C GLU A 3 11.21 -2.82 2.14
N PHE A 4 10.30 -3.30 1.30
CA PHE A 4 10.59 -4.34 0.32
C PHE A 4 11.08 -3.69 -0.98
N SER A 5 12.10 -4.30 -1.58
CA SER A 5 12.52 -3.95 -2.94
C SER A 5 11.40 -4.27 -3.94
N LEU A 6 11.44 -3.68 -5.13
CA LEU A 6 10.51 -4.04 -6.22
C LEU A 6 10.54 -5.56 -6.50
N SER A 7 11.74 -6.16 -6.51
CA SER A 7 11.90 -7.60 -6.72
C SER A 7 11.23 -8.42 -5.61
N ASP A 8 11.42 -8.05 -4.34
CA ASP A 8 10.86 -8.81 -3.22
C ASP A 8 9.34 -8.63 -3.13
N TRP A 9 8.84 -7.46 -3.49
CA TRP A 9 7.40 -7.21 -3.63
C TRP A 9 6.78 -8.03 -4.76
N ASN A 10 7.39 -8.05 -5.94
CA ASN A 10 6.91 -8.87 -7.04
C ASN A 10 6.95 -10.37 -6.68
N LYS A 11 7.94 -10.79 -5.88
CA LYS A 11 7.97 -12.16 -5.32
C LYS A 11 6.82 -12.42 -4.35
N PHE A 12 6.54 -11.48 -3.44
CA PHE A 12 5.40 -11.57 -2.52
C PHE A 12 4.07 -11.69 -3.29
N LEU A 13 3.88 -10.88 -4.34
CA LEU A 13 2.67 -10.89 -5.16
C LEU A 13 2.41 -12.21 -5.91
N PHE A 14 3.42 -13.08 -6.11
CA PHE A 14 3.16 -14.41 -6.70
C PHE A 14 2.21 -15.27 -5.84
N ASN A 15 2.13 -15.01 -4.54
CA ASN A 15 1.20 -15.70 -3.64
C ASN A 15 -0.23 -15.10 -3.70
N TYR A 16 -0.41 -13.95 -4.37
CA TYR A 16 -1.65 -13.18 -4.43
C TYR A 16 -2.01 -12.86 -5.89
N PRO A 17 -2.36 -13.87 -6.72
CA PRO A 17 -2.62 -13.69 -8.14
C PRO A 17 -3.80 -12.75 -8.43
N ASP A 18 -4.73 -12.61 -7.48
CA ASP A 18 -5.90 -11.72 -7.57
C ASP A 18 -5.62 -10.31 -7.02
N ALA A 19 -4.37 -9.99 -6.66
CA ALA A 19 -4.02 -8.65 -6.20
C ALA A 19 -4.35 -7.60 -7.26
N HIS A 20 -5.00 -6.51 -6.85
CA HIS A 20 -5.41 -5.45 -7.76
C HIS A 20 -4.21 -4.84 -8.51
N LEU A 21 -4.37 -4.51 -9.79
CA LEU A 21 -3.31 -3.94 -10.65
C LEU A 21 -2.57 -2.74 -10.00
N LEU A 22 -3.27 -1.91 -9.23
CA LEU A 22 -2.69 -0.74 -8.56
C LEU A 22 -1.73 -1.09 -7.41
N GLN A 23 -1.74 -2.34 -6.94
CA GLN A 23 -0.76 -2.90 -6.01
C GLN A 23 0.42 -3.55 -6.73
N SER A 24 0.41 -3.68 -8.06
CA SER A 24 1.57 -4.20 -8.82
C SER A 24 2.81 -3.33 -8.65
N GLY A 25 3.99 -3.96 -8.72
CA GLY A 25 5.26 -3.24 -8.69
C GLY A 25 5.40 -2.26 -9.84
N GLU A 26 4.95 -2.65 -11.03
CA GLU A 26 4.97 -1.87 -12.27
C GLU A 26 4.12 -0.60 -12.15
N TRP A 27 2.97 -0.66 -11.45
CA TRP A 27 2.20 0.53 -11.14
C TRP A 27 2.97 1.50 -10.25
N GLY A 28 3.68 0.98 -9.25
CA GLY A 28 4.56 1.78 -8.39
C GLY A 28 5.64 2.50 -9.21
N GLU A 29 6.33 1.77 -10.09
CA GLU A 29 7.37 2.34 -10.97
C GLU A 29 6.80 3.38 -11.94
N LEU A 30 5.63 3.11 -12.54
CA LEU A 30 4.92 4.07 -13.37
C LEU A 30 4.64 5.36 -12.60
N LYS A 31 4.08 5.26 -11.38
CA LYS A 31 3.74 6.44 -10.56
C LYS A 31 4.98 7.19 -10.09
N SER A 32 6.09 6.49 -9.84
CA SER A 32 7.37 7.11 -9.51
C SER A 32 7.86 8.07 -10.59
N ALA A 33 7.63 7.73 -11.87
CA ALA A 33 7.92 8.64 -12.99
C ALA A 33 7.08 9.94 -12.99
N PHE A 34 5.99 9.99 -12.21
CA PHE A 34 5.11 11.16 -12.05
C PHE A 34 5.22 11.80 -10.65
N GLY A 35 6.39 11.69 -10.03
CA GLY A 35 6.72 12.39 -8.78
C GLY A 35 6.08 11.79 -7.52
N TRP A 36 5.68 10.52 -7.60
CA TRP A 36 5.35 9.72 -6.43
C TRP A 36 6.59 8.97 -5.94
N GLU A 37 6.57 8.51 -4.70
CA GLU A 37 7.52 7.54 -4.17
C GLU A 37 6.73 6.30 -3.78
N ALA A 38 7.07 5.15 -4.37
CA ALA A 38 6.47 3.87 -4.03
C ALA A 38 7.23 3.19 -2.89
N VAL A 39 6.52 2.87 -1.81
CA VAL A 39 7.06 2.16 -0.65
C VAL A 39 6.25 0.90 -0.45
N ARG A 40 6.93 -0.20 -0.15
CA ARG A 40 6.33 -1.54 -0.11
C ARG A 40 6.61 -2.14 1.25
N ILE A 41 5.58 -2.66 1.90
CA ILE A 41 5.68 -3.28 3.22
C ILE A 41 5.04 -4.66 3.17
N VAL A 42 5.58 -5.59 3.96
CA VAL A 42 5.02 -6.94 4.15
C VAL A 42 5.20 -7.33 5.61
N ALA A 43 4.09 -7.68 6.26
CA ALA A 43 4.07 -8.22 7.62
C ALA A 43 3.29 -9.55 7.62
N GLY A 44 4.02 -10.67 7.65
CA GLY A 44 3.43 -12.00 7.48
C GLY A 44 2.80 -12.16 6.10
N GLU A 45 1.52 -12.53 6.07
CA GLU A 45 0.70 -12.75 4.86
C GLU A 45 -0.07 -11.49 4.40
N VAL A 46 0.34 -10.31 4.85
CA VAL A 46 -0.27 -9.04 4.47
C VAL A 46 0.80 -8.10 3.93
N GLY A 47 0.53 -7.48 2.79
CA GLY A 47 1.43 -6.51 2.19
C GLY A 47 0.71 -5.31 1.60
N ALA A 48 1.43 -4.20 1.42
CA ALA A 48 0.90 -3.05 0.68
C ALA A 48 2.01 -2.24 0.01
N GLN A 49 1.69 -1.79 -1.20
CA GLN A 49 2.34 -0.68 -1.87
C GLN A 49 1.60 0.62 -1.52
N ILE A 50 2.34 1.55 -0.89
CA ILE A 50 1.90 2.88 -0.50
C ILE A 50 2.63 3.90 -1.35
N LEU A 51 1.88 4.81 -1.96
CA LEU A 51 2.40 5.88 -2.80
C LEU A 51 2.44 7.19 -2.01
N PHE A 52 3.60 7.81 -1.94
CA PHE A 52 3.80 9.09 -1.28
C PHE A 52 3.96 10.21 -2.29
N ARG A 53 3.29 11.34 -2.07
CA ARG A 53 3.46 12.55 -2.88
C ARG A 53 3.85 13.73 -2.01
N ARG A 54 4.89 14.46 -2.41
CA ARG A 54 5.35 15.65 -1.69
C ARG A 54 4.30 16.76 -1.72
N LEU A 55 4.19 17.44 -0.58
CA LEU A 55 3.40 18.65 -0.35
C LEU A 55 4.33 19.79 0.10
N PRO A 56 3.85 21.05 0.10
CA PRO A 56 4.61 22.16 0.68
C PRO A 56 5.02 21.90 2.14
N LEU A 57 6.06 22.61 2.60
CA LEU A 57 6.58 22.54 3.98
C LEU A 57 7.17 21.17 4.38
N GLY A 58 7.54 20.35 3.41
CA GLY A 58 8.19 19.06 3.64
C GLY A 58 7.24 17.98 4.18
N PHE A 59 5.93 18.12 3.97
CA PHE A 59 4.95 17.09 4.26
C PHE A 59 4.73 16.18 3.04
N THR A 60 4.06 15.05 3.26
CA THR A 60 3.60 14.18 2.18
C THR A 60 2.13 13.80 2.33
N LEU A 61 1.51 13.43 1.21
CA LEU A 61 0.28 12.65 1.16
C LEU A 61 0.68 11.18 1.00
N ALA A 62 0.13 10.28 1.83
CA ALA A 62 0.25 8.84 1.62
C ALA A 62 -1.06 8.29 1.02
N TYR A 63 -0.95 7.39 0.05
CA TYR A 63 -2.08 6.75 -0.61
C TYR A 63 -1.83 5.26 -0.81
N MET A 64 -2.73 4.43 -0.30
CA MET A 64 -2.74 2.98 -0.51
C MET A 64 -3.89 2.64 -1.49
N PRO A 65 -3.59 2.50 -2.80
CA PRO A 65 -4.60 2.21 -3.81
C PRO A 65 -5.01 0.74 -3.80
N LYS A 66 -6.29 0.44 -3.62
CA LYS A 66 -6.85 -0.93 -3.73
C LYS A 66 -6.08 -1.97 -2.89
N GLY A 67 -5.72 -1.57 -1.67
CA GLY A 67 -4.95 -2.40 -0.74
C GLY A 67 -5.54 -2.37 0.67
N PRO A 68 -4.93 -3.09 1.63
CA PRO A 68 -3.74 -3.95 1.47
C PRO A 68 -4.03 -5.25 0.69
N VAL A 69 -2.97 -5.95 0.31
CA VAL A 69 -3.00 -7.28 -0.33
C VAL A 69 -2.91 -8.35 0.75
N PHE A 70 -3.92 -9.22 0.81
CA PHE A 70 -3.99 -10.37 1.73
C PHE A 70 -5.00 -11.40 1.19
N SER A 71 -4.97 -12.62 1.72
CA SER A 71 -5.97 -13.64 1.40
C SER A 71 -7.27 -13.37 2.14
N TYR A 72 -8.40 -13.32 1.44
CA TYR A 72 -9.75 -13.14 2.02
C TYR A 72 -10.14 -14.23 3.03
N GLN A 73 -9.42 -15.35 3.06
CA GLN A 73 -9.61 -16.41 4.06
C GLN A 73 -9.08 -15.98 5.44
N SER A 74 -8.17 -15.01 5.50
CA SER A 74 -7.71 -14.38 6.73
C SER A 74 -8.59 -13.16 7.01
N SER A 75 -9.52 -13.31 7.97
CA SER A 75 -10.54 -12.29 8.24
C SER A 75 -10.02 -11.04 8.96
N VAL A 76 -8.75 -11.01 9.39
CA VAL A 76 -8.19 -9.91 10.19
C VAL A 76 -6.76 -9.59 9.76
N ILE A 77 -6.52 -8.33 9.41
CA ILE A 77 -5.18 -7.77 9.22
C ILE A 77 -4.58 -7.49 10.61
N SER A 78 -3.35 -7.92 10.86
CA SER A 78 -2.73 -7.80 12.17
C SER A 78 -2.44 -6.34 12.57
N ASP A 79 -2.50 -6.06 13.88
CA ASP A 79 -2.10 -4.75 14.42
C ASP A 79 -0.63 -4.41 14.10
N GLN A 80 0.22 -5.44 13.98
CA GLN A 80 1.61 -5.28 13.58
C GLN A 80 1.73 -4.65 12.18
N PHE A 81 0.94 -5.10 11.21
CA PHE A 81 0.94 -4.51 9.87
C PHE A 81 0.61 -3.02 9.92
N TRP A 82 -0.42 -2.65 10.68
CA TRP A 82 -0.81 -1.24 10.83
C TRP A 82 0.23 -0.39 11.57
N ALA A 83 0.91 -0.97 12.56
CA ALA A 83 2.03 -0.30 13.23
C ALA A 83 3.17 0.01 12.24
N GLU A 84 3.51 -0.95 11.37
CA GLU A 84 4.52 -0.74 10.32
C GLU A 84 4.09 0.31 9.28
N VAL A 85 2.82 0.30 8.86
CA VAL A 85 2.24 1.35 8.00
C VAL A 85 2.39 2.74 8.62
N ASP A 86 2.02 2.87 9.90
CA ASP A 86 2.06 4.14 10.63
C ASP A 86 3.50 4.64 10.79
N GLU A 87 4.45 3.76 11.13
CA GLU A 87 5.88 4.11 11.19
C GLU A 87 6.41 4.63 9.85
N VAL A 88 6.09 3.94 8.74
CA VAL A 88 6.49 4.34 7.39
C VAL A 88 5.88 5.68 6.99
N CYS A 89 4.62 5.92 7.34
CA CYS A 89 3.94 7.18 7.10
C CYS A 89 4.56 8.34 7.90
N ARG A 90 4.86 8.12 9.18
CA ARG A 90 5.51 9.11 10.06
C ARG A 90 6.92 9.45 9.60
N ALA A 91 7.71 8.45 9.21
CA ALA A 91 9.06 8.65 8.66
C ALA A 91 9.06 9.55 7.42
N ARG A 92 7.98 9.51 6.63
CA ARG A 92 7.79 10.35 5.43
C ARG A 92 6.99 11.62 5.67
N ARG A 93 6.70 11.95 6.93
CA ARG A 93 5.92 13.14 7.33
C ARG A 93 4.57 13.21 6.61
N ALA A 94 3.90 12.06 6.46
CA ALA A 94 2.58 12.00 5.87
C ALA A 94 1.56 12.71 6.77
N ILE A 95 0.78 13.64 6.21
CA ILE A 95 -0.27 14.33 6.95
C ILE A 95 -1.52 13.47 7.14
N PHE A 96 -1.74 12.54 6.22
CA PHE A 96 -2.73 11.47 6.32
C PHE A 96 -2.39 10.35 5.33
N LEU A 97 -2.95 9.18 5.61
CA LEU A 97 -2.99 8.03 4.70
C LEU A 97 -4.42 7.89 4.14
N LYS A 98 -4.57 8.00 2.83
CA LYS A 98 -5.80 7.62 2.13
C LYS A 98 -5.73 6.13 1.79
N ILE A 99 -6.73 5.37 2.20
CA ILE A 99 -6.88 3.96 1.84
C ILE A 99 -8.08 3.82 0.91
N GLU A 100 -7.88 3.20 -0.24
CA GLU A 100 -8.94 2.74 -1.11
C GLU A 100 -8.95 1.22 -1.05
N LEU A 101 -10.03 0.63 -0.57
CA LEU A 101 -10.13 -0.82 -0.45
C LEU A 101 -10.48 -1.46 -1.80
N ASP A 102 -9.94 -2.65 -2.06
CA ASP A 102 -10.34 -3.47 -3.21
C ASP A 102 -11.65 -4.22 -2.95
N LYS A 103 -12.71 -3.45 -2.71
CA LYS A 103 -14.06 -3.96 -2.50
C LYS A 103 -15.04 -3.19 -3.36
N TRP A 104 -16.04 -3.90 -3.86
CA TRP A 104 -17.22 -3.27 -4.43
C TRP A 104 -18.06 -2.67 -3.30
N ASP A 105 -18.67 -1.53 -3.58
CA ASP A 105 -19.66 -0.97 -2.68
C ASP A 105 -21.01 -1.64 -3.00
N ASP A 106 -21.36 -2.65 -2.21
CA ASP A 106 -22.67 -3.32 -2.32
C ASP A 106 -23.79 -2.48 -1.68
N SER A 107 -23.50 -1.25 -1.26
CA SER A 107 -24.54 -0.34 -0.77
C SER A 107 -25.52 -0.04 -1.90
N PRO A 108 -26.83 -0.26 -1.70
CA PRO A 108 -27.81 0.12 -2.71
C PRO A 108 -27.66 1.61 -2.99
N LEU A 109 -27.62 1.98 -4.27
CA LEU A 109 -27.67 3.38 -4.71
C LEU A 109 -28.91 4.02 -4.09
N LEU A 110 -28.70 4.88 -3.08
CA LEU A 110 -29.75 5.68 -2.46
C LEU A 110 -30.29 6.71 -3.47
#